data_AF-A0A078G4E4-F1
#
_entry.id   AF-A0A078G4E4-F1
#
_cell.length_a   1.000
_cell.length_b   1.000
_cell.length_c   1.000
_cell.angle_alpha   90.00
_cell.angle_beta   90.00
_cell.angle_gamma   90.00
#
_symmetry.space_group_name_H-M   'P 1'
#
loop_
_entity.id
_entity.type
_entity.pdbx_description
1 polymer ?
#
loop_
_entity_poly.entity_id
_entity_poly.type
_entity_poly.pdbx_seq_one_letter_code
_entity_poly.pdbx_strand_id
1 'polypeptide(L)' 'MTIKPASHQNDKIGTPKEQVGGWTEVYEGLTFVTVRGAGHEVPLFKPRAAFELFKYFLTGKPPPKA' A
#
# COMPACT_ATOMS: atom_id res chain seq x y z
N MET A 1 -6.45 -9.08 22.63
CA MET A 1 -6.87 -9.04 21.21
C MET A 1 -5.61 -9.02 20.37
N THR A 2 -5.22 -10.16 19.79
CA THR A 2 -3.96 -10.30 19.04
C THR A 2 -4.27 -10.20 17.55
N ILE A 3 -3.78 -9.15 16.90
CA ILE A 3 -3.99 -8.94 15.46
C ILE A 3 -2.95 -9.80 14.73
N LYS A 4 -3.37 -10.89 14.07
CA LYS A 4 -2.47 -11.74 13.29
C LYS A 4 -2.30 -11.15 11.87
N PRO A 5 -1.08 -10.86 11.40
CA PRO A 5 -0.85 -10.47 10.01
C PRO A 5 -1.14 -11.66 9.08
N ALA A 6 -1.84 -11.41 7.97
CA ALA A 6 -2.15 -12.46 6.99
C ALA A 6 -0.93 -12.88 6.14
N SER A 7 0.13 -12.05 6.10
CA SER A 7 1.42 -12.37 5.46
C SER A 7 2.42 -11.24 5.71
N HIS A 8 3.65 -11.56 6.15
CA HIS A 8 4.81 -10.66 6.14
C HIS A 8 5.72 -11.13 5.00
N GLN A 9 5.79 -10.39 3.90
CA GLN A 9 6.56 -10.80 2.73
C GLN A 9 7.46 -9.64 2.28
N ASN A 10 8.78 -9.83 2.44
CA ASN A 10 9.82 -8.93 1.95
C ASN A 10 10.38 -9.50 0.64
N ASP A 11 9.73 -9.22 -0.48
CA ASP A 11 10.22 -9.66 -1.78
C ASP A 11 10.97 -8.52 -2.49
N LYS A 12 12.27 -8.75 -2.72
CA LYS A 12 13.07 -7.99 -3.68
C LYS A 12 13.09 -8.77 -4.98
N ILE A 13 12.44 -8.28 -6.04
CA ILE A 13 12.81 -8.51 -7.45
C ILE A 13 11.94 -7.60 -8.34
N GLY A 14 12.60 -6.80 -9.19
CA GLY A 14 11.95 -5.96 -10.19
C GLY A 14 12.98 -5.11 -10.93
N THR A 15 12.98 -5.18 -12.25
CA THR A 15 13.91 -4.47 -13.15
C THR A 15 13.84 -2.93 -12.99
N PRO A 16 14.77 -2.11 -13.54
CA PRO A 16 14.91 -0.67 -13.21
C PRO A 16 13.70 0.25 -13.50
N LYS A 17 12.55 -0.28 -13.93
CA LYS A 17 11.33 0.47 -14.27
C LYS A 17 10.15 0.26 -13.31
N GLU A 18 10.22 -0.68 -12.38
CA GLU A 18 9.15 -0.89 -11.39
C GLU A 18 9.49 -0.14 -10.10
N GLN A 19 9.01 1.10 -10.01
CA GLN A 19 9.17 1.88 -8.79
C GLN A 19 8.21 1.38 -7.71
N VAL A 20 8.76 0.92 -6.59
CA VAL A 20 7.98 0.56 -5.40
C VAL A 20 7.29 1.81 -4.83
N GLY A 21 5.95 1.84 -4.90
CA GLY A 21 5.12 2.95 -4.43
C GLY A 21 4.91 3.00 -2.91
N GLY A 22 5.29 1.94 -2.18
CA GLY A 22 5.08 1.78 -0.74
C GLY A 22 4.90 0.32 -0.34
N TRP A 23 4.38 0.09 0.86
CA TRP A 23 4.14 -1.25 1.42
C TRP A 23 2.69 -1.41 1.87
N THR A 24 2.18 -2.63 1.80
CA THR A 24 0.82 -3.00 2.24
C THR A 24 0.87 -4.19 3.18
N GLU A 25 0.19 -4.09 4.31
CA GLU A 25 -0.04 -5.18 5.26
C GLU A 25 -1.54 -5.41 5.42
N VAL A 26 -1.98 -6.65 5.24
CA VAL A 26 -3.38 -7.04 5.36
C VAL A 26 -3.58 -7.85 6.62
N TYR A 27 -4.57 -7.44 7.41
CA TYR A 27 -5.03 -8.08 8.64
C TYR A 27 -6.51 -8.44 8.49
N GLU A 28 -7.03 -9.24 9.41
CA GLU A 28 -8.47 -9.47 9.49
C GLU A 28 -9.19 -8.15 9.85
N GLY A 29 -10.00 -7.63 8.91
CA GLY A 29 -10.76 -6.40 9.09
C GLY A 29 -9.99 -5.09 8.92
N LEU A 30 -8.68 -5.11 8.59
CA LEU A 30 -7.87 -3.91 8.42
C LEU A 30 -6.81 -4.10 7.31
N THR A 31 -6.62 -3.07 6.49
CA THR A 31 -5.47 -2.99 5.56
C THR A 31 -4.68 -1.73 5.88
N PHE A 32 -3.39 -1.90 6.20
CA PHE A 32 -2.45 -0.82 6.46
C PHE A 32 -1.58 -0.58 5.23
N VAL A 33 -1.48 0.66 4.78
CA VAL A 33 -0.72 1.04 3.57
C VAL A 33 0.17 2.22 3.88
N THR A 34 1.43 2.14 3.43
CA THR A 34 2.36 3.27 3.41
C THR A 34 2.56 3.73 1.97
N VAL A 35 2.78 5.03 1.76
CA VAL A 35 3.07 5.60 0.44
C VAL A 35 4.48 6.18 0.46
N ARG A 36 5.40 5.56 -0.27
CA ARG A 36 6.82 5.91 -0.25
C ARG A 36 7.03 7.33 -0.78
N GLY A 37 7.67 8.16 0.05
CA GLY A 37 7.98 9.55 -0.27
C GLY A 37 6.79 10.49 -0.23
N ALA A 38 5.68 10.10 0.41
CA ALA A 38 4.63 11.03 0.81
C ALA A 38 4.91 11.58 2.22
N GLY A 39 4.56 12.85 2.47
CA GLY A 39 4.55 13.46 3.79
C GLY A 39 3.21 13.27 4.52
N HIS A 40 2.89 14.16 5.47
CA HIS A 40 1.63 14.15 6.22
C HIS A 40 0.40 14.23 5.30
N GLU A 41 0.46 15.08 4.27
CA GLU A 41 -0.62 15.25 3.30
C GLU A 41 -0.39 14.39 2.05
N VAL A 42 -0.65 13.09 2.15
CA VAL A 42 -0.36 12.13 1.07
C VAL A 42 -0.88 12.57 -0.33
N PRO A 43 -2.12 13.07 -0.49
CA PRO A 43 -2.61 13.54 -1.78
C PRO A 43 -1.84 14.73 -2.36
N LEU A 44 -1.25 15.59 -1.51
CA LEU A 44 -0.44 16.73 -1.95
C LEU A 44 0.89 16.26 -2.56
N PHE A 45 1.57 15.33 -1.88
CA PHE A 45 2.91 14.87 -2.30
C PHE A 45 2.87 13.78 -3.38
N LYS A 46 1.84 12.92 -3.36
CA LYS A 46 1.73 11.74 -4.23
C LYS A 46 0.30 11.60 -4.77
N PRO A 47 -0.20 12.56 -5.57
CA PRO A 47 -1.61 12.61 -5.98
C PRO A 47 -2.07 11.34 -6.71
N ARG A 48 -1.25 10.80 -7.61
CA ARG A 48 -1.57 9.56 -8.35
C ARG A 48 -1.69 8.35 -7.43
N ALA A 49 -0.75 8.17 -6.50
CA ALA A 49 -0.77 7.03 -5.57
C ALA A 49 -1.95 7.14 -4.59
N ALA A 50 -2.24 8.35 -4.09
CA ALA A 50 -3.37 8.61 -3.21
C ALA A 50 -4.71 8.29 -3.89
N PHE A 51 -4.87 8.68 -5.16
CA PHE A 51 -6.09 8.41 -5.92
C PHE A 51 -6.32 6.91 -6.17
N GLU A 52 -5.27 6.18 -6.54
CA GLU A 52 -5.37 4.73 -6.72
C GLU A 52 -5.69 4.02 -5.39
N LEU A 53 -5.01 4.39 -4.29
CA LEU A 53 -5.32 3.89 -2.96
C LEU A 53 -6.79 4.13 -2.59
N PHE A 54 -7.32 5.31 -2.89
CA PHE A 54 -8.72 5.65 -2.61
C PHE A 54 -9.71 4.78 -3.43
N LYS A 55 -9.42 4.49 -4.70
CA LYS A 55 -10.24 3.55 -5.49
C LYS A 55 -10.25 2.14 -4.89
N TYR A 56 -9.10 1.64 -4.47
CA TYR A 56 -8.99 0.33 -3.83
C TYR A 56 -9.78 0.27 -2.54
N PHE A 57 -9.67 1.31 -1.71
CA PHE A 57 -10.46 1.46 -0.50
C PHE A 57 -11.97 1.36 -0.77
N LEU A 58 -12.49 2.15 -1.72
CA LEU A 58 -13.93 2.14 -2.04
C LEU A 58 -14.43 0.81 -2.61
N THR A 59 -13.57 0.07 -3.32
CA THR A 59 -13.94 -1.24 -3.89
C THR A 59 -13.73 -2.40 -2.90
N GLY A 60 -13.22 -2.14 -1.70
CA GLY A 60 -12.92 -3.16 -0.70
C GLY A 60 -11.83 -4.15 -1.16
N LYS A 61 -11.01 -3.77 -2.14
CA LYS A 61 -9.93 -4.60 -2.67
C LYS A 61 -8.59 -4.11 -2.13
N PRO A 62 -7.66 -5.00 -1.77
CA PRO A 62 -6.32 -4.57 -1.39
C PRO A 62 -5.60 -3.94 -2.60
N PRO A 63 -4.72 -2.94 -2.38
CA PRO A 63 -3.83 -2.43 -3.42
C PRO A 63 -2.99 -3.55 -4.05
N PRO A 64 -2.53 -3.39 -5.30
CA PRO A 64 -1.74 -4.41 -5.97
C PRO A 64 -0.44 -4.64 -5.20
N LYS A 65 -0.11 -5.92 -5.02
CA LYS A 65 1.16 -6.34 -4.46
C LYS A 65 2.25 -6.01 -5.48
N ALA A 66 3.28 -5.29 -5.03
CA ALA A 66 4.51 -5.11 -5.82
C ALA A 66 5.29 -6.42 -5.88
#